data_AF-A0A0G0Q5Z9-F1
#
_entry.id   AF-A0A0G0Q5Z9-F1
#
_cell.length_a   1.000
_cell.length_b   1.000
_cell.length_c   1.000
_cell.angle_alpha   90.00
_cell.angle_beta   90.00
_cell.angle_gamma   90.00
#
_symmetry.space_group_name_H-M   'P 1'
#
loop_
_entity.id
_entity.type
_entity.pdbx_description
1 polymer ?
#
loop_
_entity_poly.entity_id
_entity_poly.type
_entity_poly.pdbx_seq_one_letter_code
_entity_poly.pdbx_strand_id
1 'polypeptide(L)'
;AGETNRIMEVKDIAKFKKGQVLVTTMTDPDWEPIMKIASAIVTDSGGRTCHAAIISRELGIPCVVGTGNGSSTLKSGKKVTVDCAEGDEGYVFEGILPFKINKTDINNMKRPKTKVMMNIGSPDIAFATSFIPNDGVGLAREEFIINNTIKIHPLALLNYEKITDKKVKKQIDEITAGYKDKKQFFIDKLAEGVATIAAAYHPKDVIIRLSDFKSNEYANLIGGTPYEPVEANPMIGWRGASRYYDPKYEPAFALECKALAKVRNEMGLTNLKVMVPFCRTVVEGKKVLEIMAKHGLPQGKNGLEVYVMAEIPTNIILAEEFAKVFDGFSIGSNDLTQLCLGIDRDSGILNIAGAANEKSESVKDLIRYLIAVGKKTKTKVGICGQAPSDFPDFAEFLVELGIDSISLNPDTVIKTTLAITEKENKLSKKK
;
A
#
# COMPACT_ATOMS: atom_id res chain seq x y z
N ALA A 1 19.35 15.82 -2.06
CA ALA A 1 20.66 16.14 -2.68
C ALA A 1 21.76 15.40 -1.92
N GLY A 2 22.82 14.99 -2.60
CA GLY A 2 23.91 14.24 -1.97
C GLY A 2 24.97 13.78 -2.97
N GLU A 3 25.96 13.05 -2.47
CA GLU A 3 26.95 12.38 -3.31
C GLU A 3 26.36 11.09 -3.88
N THR A 4 26.46 10.89 -5.19
CA THR A 4 26.00 9.67 -5.87
C THR A 4 26.82 8.47 -5.45
N ASN A 5 26.14 7.35 -5.24
CA ASN A 5 26.78 6.05 -5.12
C ASN A 5 26.04 5.04 -5.98
N ARG A 6 26.72 4.64 -7.06
CA ARG A 6 26.22 3.67 -8.02
C ARG A 6 26.45 2.26 -7.48
N ILE A 7 25.36 1.58 -7.15
CA ILE A 7 25.34 0.21 -6.67
C ILE A 7 24.52 -0.60 -7.67
N MET A 8 25.14 -1.56 -8.36
CA MET A 8 24.47 -2.33 -9.42
C MET A 8 23.99 -3.70 -8.95
N GLU A 9 24.51 -4.20 -7.84
CA GLU A 9 24.17 -5.52 -7.30
C GLU A 9 23.97 -5.45 -5.78
N VAL A 10 23.04 -6.26 -5.27
CA VAL A 10 22.70 -6.33 -3.85
C VAL A 10 23.92 -6.64 -2.96
N LYS A 11 24.88 -7.43 -3.45
CA LYS A 11 26.12 -7.75 -2.71
C LYS A 11 26.95 -6.53 -2.32
N ASP A 12 26.78 -5.42 -3.05
CA ASP A 12 27.56 -4.19 -2.87
C ASP A 12 26.86 -3.15 -1.99
N ILE A 13 25.65 -3.43 -1.48
CA ILE A 13 24.87 -2.49 -0.65
C ILE A 13 25.62 -2.04 0.61
N ALA A 14 26.51 -2.87 1.15
CA ALA A 14 27.34 -2.53 2.31
C ALA A 14 28.30 -1.35 2.06
N LYS A 15 28.55 -0.99 0.79
CA LYS A 15 29.37 0.16 0.39
C LYS A 15 28.59 1.48 0.43
N PHE A 16 27.27 1.43 0.60
CA PHE A 16 26.41 2.60 0.61
C PHE A 16 26.46 3.32 1.96
N LYS A 17 26.56 4.66 1.94
CA LYS A 17 26.63 5.50 3.14
C LYS A 17 25.37 6.35 3.27
N LYS A 18 24.97 6.57 4.53
CA LYS A 18 23.83 7.43 4.86
C LYS A 18 23.97 8.81 4.22
N GLY A 19 22.91 9.30 3.59
CA GLY A 19 22.85 10.60 2.92
C GLY A 19 23.36 10.61 1.47
N GLN A 20 23.84 9.48 0.94
CA GLN A 20 24.17 9.36 -0.49
C GLN A 20 22.92 9.25 -1.36
N VAL A 21 23.08 9.56 -2.65
CA VAL A 21 22.07 9.33 -3.69
C VAL A 21 22.31 7.94 -4.30
N LEU A 22 21.35 7.04 -4.13
CA LEU A 22 21.44 5.69 -4.71
C LEU A 22 21.18 5.75 -6.21
N VAL A 23 22.10 5.22 -7.00
CA VAL A 23 21.94 5.07 -8.45
C VAL A 23 22.04 3.60 -8.82
N THR A 24 21.00 3.05 -9.44
CA THR A 24 20.97 1.62 -9.85
C THR A 24 20.07 1.40 -11.08
N THR A 25 19.95 0.17 -11.58
CA THR A 25 19.05 -0.16 -12.69
C THR A 25 17.61 -0.33 -12.20
N MET A 26 17.42 -1.11 -11.14
CA MET A 26 16.12 -1.38 -10.50
C MET A 26 16.37 -1.81 -9.05
N THR A 27 15.35 -1.71 -8.21
CA THR A 27 15.39 -2.18 -6.82
C THR A 27 14.35 -3.28 -6.61
N ASP A 28 14.62 -4.13 -5.63
CA ASP A 28 13.71 -5.12 -5.07
C ASP A 28 13.77 -5.03 -3.52
N PRO A 29 13.02 -5.84 -2.76
CA PRO A 29 12.98 -5.75 -1.29
C PRO A 29 14.35 -5.85 -0.60
N ASP A 30 15.36 -6.48 -1.21
CA ASP A 30 16.70 -6.59 -0.61
C ASP A 30 17.45 -5.24 -0.56
N TRP A 31 17.01 -4.24 -1.33
CA TRP A 31 17.61 -2.90 -1.37
C TRP A 31 17.08 -1.98 -0.27
N GLU A 32 15.94 -2.31 0.35
CA GLU A 32 15.26 -1.46 1.34
C GLU A 32 16.16 -0.91 2.46
N PRO A 33 17.12 -1.69 3.04
CA PRO A 33 17.98 -1.17 4.11
C PRO A 33 18.78 0.07 3.71
N ILE A 34 19.29 0.11 2.47
CA ILE A 34 20.03 1.27 1.98
C ILE A 34 19.11 2.38 1.46
N MET A 35 17.92 2.02 0.98
CA MET A 35 16.91 3.00 0.59
C MET A 35 16.53 3.87 1.78
N LYS A 36 16.29 3.30 2.97
CA LYS A 36 15.96 4.03 4.22
C LYS A 36 16.98 5.09 4.64
N ILE A 37 18.24 4.94 4.22
CA ILE A 37 19.32 5.86 4.58
C ILE A 37 19.78 6.73 3.41
N ALA A 38 19.19 6.56 2.22
CA ALA A 38 19.49 7.36 1.04
C ALA A 38 18.89 8.78 1.17
N SER A 39 19.56 9.77 0.58
CA SER A 39 19.01 11.13 0.47
C SER A 39 18.13 11.31 -0.78
N ALA A 40 18.30 10.44 -1.77
CA ALA A 40 17.46 10.30 -2.96
C ALA A 40 17.78 8.98 -3.69
N ILE A 41 16.90 8.55 -4.58
CA ILE A 41 17.05 7.31 -5.36
C ILE A 41 16.84 7.60 -6.85
N VAL A 42 17.71 7.06 -7.70
CA VAL A 42 17.64 7.18 -9.16
C VAL A 42 17.74 5.79 -9.78
N THR A 43 16.75 5.39 -10.58
CA THR A 43 16.76 4.11 -11.30
C THR A 43 16.67 4.25 -12.82
N ASP A 44 17.33 3.36 -13.56
CA ASP A 44 17.22 3.29 -15.02
C ASP A 44 15.84 2.83 -15.46
N SER A 45 15.27 1.86 -14.75
CA SER A 45 14.02 1.19 -15.09
C SER A 45 12.96 1.40 -14.02
N GLY A 46 11.70 1.18 -14.41
CA GLY A 46 10.52 1.23 -13.55
C GLY A 46 9.64 2.46 -13.81
N GLY A 47 8.33 2.28 -13.63
CA GLY A 47 7.34 3.36 -13.65
C GLY A 47 6.94 3.80 -12.25
N ARG A 48 5.90 4.65 -12.16
CA ARG A 48 5.39 5.20 -10.89
C ARG A 48 5.03 4.16 -9.83
N THR A 49 4.73 2.94 -10.24
CA THR A 49 4.27 1.85 -9.37
C THR A 49 5.33 0.78 -9.15
N CYS A 50 6.57 1.00 -9.61
CA CYS A 50 7.66 0.06 -9.36
C CYS A 50 8.06 0.06 -7.88
N HIS A 51 8.81 -0.96 -7.47
CA HIS A 51 9.30 -1.11 -6.11
C HIS A 51 9.98 0.16 -5.57
N ALA A 52 10.95 0.71 -6.31
CA ALA A 52 11.66 1.94 -5.93
C ALA A 52 10.70 3.10 -5.66
N ALA A 53 9.74 3.32 -6.56
CA ALA A 53 8.80 4.43 -6.46
C ALA A 53 7.77 4.24 -5.33
N ILE A 54 7.33 3.01 -5.04
CA ILE A 54 6.41 2.72 -3.92
C ILE A 54 7.12 2.97 -2.59
N ILE A 55 8.27 2.32 -2.38
CA ILE A 55 9.00 2.38 -1.12
C ILE A 55 9.53 3.79 -0.85
N SER A 56 10.03 4.49 -1.86
CA SER A 56 10.55 5.86 -1.66
C SER A 56 9.48 6.83 -1.20
N ARG A 57 8.26 6.75 -1.76
CA ARG A 57 7.13 7.59 -1.31
C ARG A 57 6.75 7.30 0.14
N GLU A 58 6.71 6.03 0.51
CA GLU A 58 6.41 5.62 1.89
C GLU A 58 7.47 6.16 2.87
N LEU A 59 8.73 6.17 2.46
CA LEU A 59 9.84 6.68 3.27
C LEU A 59 10.01 8.21 3.18
N GLY A 60 9.24 8.90 2.33
CA GLY A 60 9.41 10.34 2.08
C GLY A 60 10.74 10.70 1.42
N ILE A 61 11.30 9.79 0.61
CA ILE A 61 12.59 9.95 -0.06
C ILE A 61 12.35 10.35 -1.53
N PRO A 62 12.99 11.43 -2.03
CA PRO A 62 12.90 11.80 -3.44
C PRO A 62 13.39 10.66 -4.35
N CYS A 63 12.61 10.31 -5.37
CA CYS A 63 12.92 9.20 -6.25
C CYS A 63 12.58 9.51 -7.71
N VAL A 64 13.55 9.32 -8.59
CA VAL A 64 13.40 9.42 -10.05
C VAL A 64 13.61 8.04 -10.65
N VAL A 65 12.59 7.51 -11.32
CA VAL A 65 12.61 6.17 -11.92
C VAL A 65 12.45 6.25 -13.43
N GLY A 66 12.92 5.23 -14.15
CA GLY A 66 12.76 5.17 -15.61
C GLY A 66 13.67 6.13 -16.36
N THR A 67 14.83 6.50 -15.79
CA THR A 67 15.78 7.42 -16.46
C THR A 67 16.37 6.86 -17.75
N GLY A 68 16.29 5.55 -17.99
CA GLY A 68 16.86 4.85 -19.14
C GLY A 68 18.39 4.73 -19.12
N ASN A 69 19.11 5.80 -18.74
CA ASN A 69 20.56 5.87 -18.75
C ASN A 69 21.19 6.44 -17.46
N GLY A 70 20.41 6.65 -16.40
CA GLY A 70 20.88 7.30 -15.16
C GLY A 70 22.11 6.63 -14.55
N SER A 71 22.16 5.30 -14.50
CA SER A 71 23.31 4.54 -13.98
C SER A 71 24.54 4.62 -14.87
N SER A 72 24.40 4.92 -16.15
CA SER A 72 25.54 5.13 -17.06
C SER A 72 26.08 6.56 -17.02
N THR A 73 25.20 7.55 -16.83
CA THR A 73 25.55 8.97 -16.80
C THR A 73 26.07 9.39 -15.43
N LEU A 74 25.44 8.92 -14.34
CA LEU A 74 25.76 9.29 -12.97
C LEU A 74 26.82 8.37 -12.37
N LYS A 75 28.09 8.80 -12.42
CA LYS A 75 29.21 8.11 -11.76
C LYS A 75 29.18 8.33 -10.25
N SER A 76 29.66 7.35 -9.47
CA SER A 76 29.83 7.50 -8.01
C SER A 76 30.75 8.67 -7.66
N GLY A 77 30.51 9.33 -6.53
CA GLY A 77 31.31 10.44 -6.04
C GLY A 77 30.89 11.82 -6.54
N LYS A 78 29.84 11.91 -7.37
CA LYS A 78 29.35 13.18 -7.92
C LYS A 78 28.29 13.77 -7.01
N LYS A 79 28.38 15.08 -6.75
CA LYS A 79 27.33 15.79 -6.02
C LYS A 79 26.18 16.08 -6.97
N VAL A 80 24.98 15.67 -6.60
CA VAL A 80 23.77 15.89 -7.40
C VAL A 80 22.60 16.37 -6.54
N THR A 81 21.69 17.08 -7.19
CA THR A 81 20.39 17.44 -6.65
C THR A 81 19.33 16.68 -7.44
N VAL A 82 18.61 15.82 -6.74
CA VAL A 82 17.46 15.12 -7.28
C VAL A 82 16.23 15.95 -6.94
N ASP A 83 15.48 16.33 -7.96
CA ASP A 83 14.28 17.13 -7.87
C ASP A 83 13.07 16.36 -8.38
N CYS A 84 12.02 16.34 -7.57
CA CYS A 84 10.73 15.71 -7.86
C CYS A 84 9.57 16.71 -7.72
N ALA A 85 9.87 18.02 -7.66
CA ALA A 85 8.88 19.06 -7.39
C ALA A 85 8.00 19.42 -8.60
N GLU A 86 8.46 19.15 -9.82
CA GLU A 86 7.76 19.49 -11.07
C GLU A 86 6.66 18.48 -11.48
N GLY A 87 6.26 17.59 -10.56
CA GLY A 87 5.14 16.68 -10.74
C GLY A 87 5.58 15.33 -11.34
N ASP A 88 5.22 15.10 -12.61
CA ASP A 88 5.34 13.80 -13.26
C ASP A 88 6.76 13.53 -13.83
N GLU A 89 7.55 14.58 -14.02
CA GLU A 89 8.94 14.52 -14.48
C GLU A 89 9.89 14.84 -13.33
N GLY A 90 10.89 13.97 -13.15
CA GLY A 90 11.93 14.13 -12.16
C GLY A 90 13.26 14.51 -12.82
N TYR A 91 13.99 15.44 -12.21
CA TYR A 91 15.26 15.96 -12.73
C TYR A 91 16.42 15.59 -11.80
N VAL A 92 17.57 15.30 -12.40
CA VAL A 92 18.83 15.11 -11.66
C VAL A 92 19.83 16.15 -12.13
N PHE A 93 20.04 17.17 -11.31
CA PHE A 93 20.95 18.28 -11.59
C PHE A 93 22.36 18.00 -11.04
N GLU A 94 23.37 18.50 -11.74
CA GLU A 94 24.73 18.52 -11.22
C GLU A 94 24.87 19.55 -10.10
N GLY A 95 25.56 19.17 -9.02
CA GLY A 95 25.81 20.02 -7.86
C GLY A 95 24.72 19.95 -6.78
N ILE A 96 24.97 20.67 -5.67
CA ILE A 96 24.00 20.86 -4.58
C ILE A 96 23.35 22.22 -4.78
N LEU A 97 22.10 22.24 -5.25
CA LEU A 97 21.38 23.46 -5.55
C LEU A 97 20.75 24.06 -4.28
N PRO A 98 20.66 25.39 -4.18
CA PRO A 98 19.93 26.05 -3.09
C PRO A 98 18.42 25.77 -3.20
N PHE A 99 17.73 25.68 -2.06
CA PHE A 99 16.29 25.44 -2.00
C PHE A 99 15.59 26.42 -1.06
N LYS A 100 14.28 26.60 -1.26
CA LYS A 100 13.42 27.43 -0.41
C LYS A 100 12.46 26.55 0.38
N ILE A 101 12.36 26.79 1.69
CA ILE A 101 11.37 26.12 2.55
C ILE A 101 10.14 27.02 2.67
N ASN A 102 8.99 26.56 2.18
CA ASN A 102 7.70 27.18 2.45
C ASN A 102 7.06 26.49 3.65
N LYS A 103 6.70 27.26 4.69
CA LYS A 103 5.98 26.75 5.86
C LYS A 103 4.52 27.19 5.78
N THR A 104 3.61 26.25 5.97
CA THR A 104 2.15 26.51 5.98
C THR A 104 1.65 26.31 7.39
N ASP A 105 0.97 27.32 7.96
CA ASP A 105 0.29 27.18 9.24
C ASP A 105 -1.01 26.38 9.05
N ILE A 106 -1.11 25.26 9.78
CA ILE A 106 -2.23 24.32 9.69
C ILE A 106 -3.28 24.53 10.79
N ASN A 107 -3.03 25.39 11.78
CA ASN A 107 -3.89 25.51 12.98
C ASN A 107 -5.33 25.94 12.65
N ASN A 108 -5.51 26.79 11.64
CA ASN A 108 -6.81 27.33 11.24
C ASN A 108 -7.32 26.77 9.89
N MET A 109 -6.81 25.61 9.46
CA MET A 109 -7.22 25.02 8.19
C MET A 109 -8.68 24.55 8.27
N LYS A 110 -9.52 25.08 7.35
CA LYS A 110 -10.89 24.57 7.16
C LYS A 110 -10.83 23.13 6.68
N ARG A 111 -11.65 22.28 7.30
CA ARG A 111 -11.79 20.87 6.93
C ARG A 111 -12.93 20.70 5.93
N PRO A 112 -12.75 19.87 4.88
CA PRO A 112 -13.83 19.51 3.97
C PRO A 112 -14.82 18.54 4.64
N LYS A 113 -15.99 18.36 4.03
CA LYS A 113 -16.98 17.34 4.39
C LYS A 113 -16.52 15.95 3.95
N THR A 114 -15.92 15.85 2.77
CA THR A 114 -15.28 14.63 2.27
C THR A 114 -14.13 14.27 3.20
N LYS A 115 -14.10 13.05 3.74
CA LYS A 115 -13.05 12.65 4.68
C LYS A 115 -11.72 12.51 3.97
N VAL A 116 -10.70 13.21 4.46
CA VAL A 116 -9.32 13.10 3.95
C VAL A 116 -8.54 12.17 4.87
N MET A 117 -8.29 10.95 4.39
CA MET A 117 -7.59 9.90 5.11
C MET A 117 -6.17 9.70 4.57
N MET A 118 -5.38 8.86 5.24
CA MET A 118 -4.00 8.55 4.84
C MET A 118 -3.82 7.12 4.33
N ASN A 119 -2.88 6.96 3.40
CA ASN A 119 -2.25 5.70 3.07
C ASN A 119 -1.01 5.53 3.95
N ILE A 120 -0.92 4.43 4.69
CA ILE A 120 0.21 4.11 5.59
C ILE A 120 0.62 2.67 5.39
N GLY A 121 1.85 2.41 4.97
CA GLY A 121 2.45 1.07 4.93
C GLY A 121 3.38 0.79 6.10
N SER A 122 4.09 1.80 6.60
CA SER A 122 5.09 1.60 7.65
C SER A 122 4.59 2.01 9.04
N PRO A 123 4.68 1.13 10.06
CA PRO A 123 4.46 1.51 11.45
C PRO A 123 5.40 2.62 11.95
N ASP A 124 6.63 2.69 11.42
CA ASP A 124 7.68 3.61 11.89
C ASP A 124 7.31 5.09 11.67
N ILE A 125 6.52 5.38 10.61
CA ILE A 125 6.13 6.75 10.29
C ILE A 125 4.79 7.15 10.91
N ALA A 126 4.00 6.18 11.42
CA ALA A 126 2.60 6.38 11.76
C ALA A 126 2.38 7.48 12.80
N PHE A 127 3.18 7.51 13.87
CA PHE A 127 3.07 8.58 14.88
C PHE A 127 3.46 9.94 14.31
N ALA A 128 4.52 10.02 13.51
CA ALA A 128 4.97 11.29 12.93
C ALA A 128 3.93 11.88 11.95
N THR A 129 3.31 11.04 11.11
CA THR A 129 2.31 11.47 10.13
C THR A 129 0.93 11.68 10.74
N SER A 130 0.63 11.07 11.90
CA SER A 130 -0.64 11.27 12.61
C SER A 130 -0.94 12.73 12.99
N PHE A 131 0.10 13.54 13.17
CA PHE A 131 0.01 14.97 13.50
C PHE A 131 -0.44 15.84 12.31
N ILE A 132 -0.36 15.33 11.09
CA ILE A 132 -0.88 16.02 9.90
C ILE A 132 -2.41 15.94 9.96
N PRO A 133 -3.17 17.04 9.76
CA PRO A 133 -4.63 17.02 9.81
C PRO A 133 -5.27 15.97 8.88
N ASN A 134 -5.87 14.93 9.46
CA ASN A 134 -6.44 13.79 8.76
C ASN A 134 -7.71 13.26 9.45
N ASP A 135 -8.47 12.42 8.76
CA ASP A 135 -9.68 11.73 9.26
C ASP A 135 -9.45 10.23 9.50
N GLY A 136 -8.20 9.80 9.64
CA GLY A 136 -7.80 8.41 9.85
C GLY A 136 -6.94 7.85 8.72
N VAL A 137 -6.89 6.52 8.62
CA VAL A 137 -6.13 5.77 7.61
C VAL A 137 -7.11 4.99 6.73
N GLY A 138 -7.17 5.33 5.45
CA GLY A 138 -8.08 4.70 4.49
C GLY A 138 -7.48 3.46 3.82
N LEU A 139 -6.15 3.32 3.90
CA LEU A 139 -5.42 2.12 3.50
C LEU A 139 -4.18 1.97 4.37
N ALA A 140 -4.23 1.04 5.33
CA ALA A 140 -3.04 0.49 5.96
C ALA A 140 -2.60 -0.77 5.20
N ARG A 141 -1.31 -0.91 4.92
CA ARG A 141 -0.73 -2.07 4.22
C ARG A 141 0.13 -2.88 5.19
N GLU A 142 -0.13 -4.18 5.32
CA GLU A 142 0.66 -5.05 6.19
C GLU A 142 1.87 -5.70 5.51
N GLU A 143 2.00 -5.58 4.18
CA GLU A 143 3.10 -6.16 3.42
C GLU A 143 4.46 -5.65 3.92
N PHE A 144 4.55 -4.40 4.34
CA PHE A 144 5.77 -3.84 4.92
C PHE A 144 6.12 -4.49 6.26
N ILE A 145 5.11 -4.77 7.11
CA ILE A 145 5.31 -5.47 8.38
C ILE A 145 5.82 -6.88 8.11
N ILE A 146 5.23 -7.57 7.14
CA ILE A 146 5.64 -8.91 6.74
C ILE A 146 7.05 -8.92 6.16
N ASN A 147 7.38 -8.06 5.20
CA ASN A 147 8.70 -8.03 4.55
C ASN A 147 9.82 -7.57 5.48
N ASN A 148 9.56 -6.61 6.38
CA ASN A 148 10.63 -6.02 7.19
C ASN A 148 10.77 -6.59 8.58
N THR A 149 9.68 -7.03 9.19
CA THR A 149 9.69 -7.51 10.57
C THR A 149 9.61 -9.03 10.61
N ILE A 150 8.69 -9.62 9.86
CA ILE A 150 8.42 -11.06 9.94
C ILE A 150 9.38 -11.87 9.05
N LYS A 151 9.61 -11.43 7.80
CA LYS A 151 10.52 -11.97 6.77
C LYS A 151 10.31 -13.43 6.36
N ILE A 152 9.46 -14.16 7.06
CA ILE A 152 9.30 -15.62 6.95
C ILE A 152 7.91 -15.92 6.41
N HIS A 153 7.85 -16.87 5.48
CA HIS A 153 6.58 -17.34 4.93
C HIS A 153 5.72 -17.98 6.05
N PRO A 154 4.43 -17.61 6.21
CA PRO A 154 3.62 -18.11 7.33
C PRO A 154 3.45 -19.64 7.31
N LEU A 155 3.34 -20.27 6.13
CA LEU A 155 3.33 -21.75 6.04
C LEU A 155 4.67 -22.39 6.46
N ALA A 156 5.80 -21.69 6.34
CA ALA A 156 7.08 -22.19 6.84
C ALA A 156 7.12 -22.17 8.37
N LEU A 157 6.54 -21.15 9.02
CA LEU A 157 6.39 -21.11 10.48
C LEU A 157 5.44 -22.22 10.98
N LEU A 158 4.33 -22.46 10.26
CA LEU A 158 3.37 -23.52 10.58
C LEU A 158 3.96 -24.93 10.43
N ASN A 159 4.80 -25.14 9.42
CA ASN A 159 5.41 -26.43 9.10
C ASN A 159 6.90 -26.48 9.45
N TYR A 160 7.35 -25.70 10.44
CA TYR A 160 8.77 -25.55 10.79
C TYR A 160 9.49 -26.89 10.98
N GLU A 161 8.84 -27.87 11.61
CA GLU A 161 9.40 -29.21 11.83
C GLU A 161 9.63 -30.02 10.54
N LYS A 162 8.92 -29.70 9.45
CA LYS A 162 9.05 -30.38 8.15
C LYS A 162 10.14 -29.77 7.27
N ILE A 163 10.76 -28.66 7.69
CA ILE A 163 11.80 -27.99 6.91
C ILE A 163 13.10 -28.80 6.99
N THR A 164 13.54 -29.31 5.84
CA THR A 164 14.79 -30.09 5.72
C THR A 164 16.02 -29.23 5.44
N ASP A 165 15.84 -28.04 4.85
CA ASP A 165 16.93 -27.11 4.58
C ASP A 165 17.44 -26.49 5.89
N LYS A 166 18.66 -26.87 6.27
CA LYS A 166 19.33 -26.40 7.48
C LYS A 166 19.59 -24.89 7.48
N LYS A 167 19.83 -24.29 6.32
CA LYS A 167 20.08 -22.83 6.20
C LYS A 167 18.79 -22.07 6.50
N VAL A 168 17.69 -22.48 5.88
CA VAL A 168 16.36 -21.89 6.13
C VAL A 168 15.96 -22.06 7.60
N LYS A 169 16.14 -23.27 8.16
CA LYS A 169 15.83 -23.54 9.57
C LYS A 169 16.60 -22.63 10.53
N LYS A 170 17.92 -22.47 10.29
CA LYS A 170 18.78 -21.56 11.06
C LYS A 170 18.32 -20.10 10.97
N GLN A 171 17.99 -19.61 9.76
CA GLN A 171 17.49 -18.24 9.59
C GLN A 171 16.17 -18.01 10.34
N ILE A 172 15.25 -18.98 10.28
CA ILE A 172 13.99 -18.92 11.04
C ILE A 172 14.28 -18.87 12.54
N ASP A 173 15.18 -19.71 13.06
CA ASP A 173 15.51 -19.72 14.49
C ASP A 173 16.12 -18.42 14.98
N GLU A 174 16.99 -17.80 14.19
CA GLU A 174 17.60 -16.51 14.52
C GLU A 174 16.55 -15.39 14.58
N ILE A 175 15.65 -15.31 13.60
CA ILE A 175 14.61 -14.27 13.53
C ILE A 175 13.54 -14.47 14.62
N THR A 176 13.20 -15.72 14.91
CA THR A 176 12.18 -16.09 15.90
C THR A 176 12.76 -16.36 17.28
N ALA A 177 13.97 -15.86 17.55
CA ALA A 177 14.60 -16.00 18.85
C ALA A 177 13.68 -15.46 19.97
N GLY A 178 13.53 -16.22 21.05
CA GLY A 178 12.60 -15.90 22.14
C GLY A 178 11.19 -16.47 21.98
N TYR A 179 10.84 -16.99 20.80
CA TYR A 179 9.55 -17.64 20.56
C TYR A 179 9.67 -19.17 20.56
N LYS A 180 8.99 -19.83 21.51
CA LYS A 180 8.84 -21.29 21.55
C LYS A 180 7.92 -21.77 20.43
N ASP A 181 6.77 -21.12 20.27
CA ASP A 181 5.86 -21.34 19.14
C ASP A 181 6.17 -20.34 18.03
N LYS A 182 6.69 -20.84 16.91
CA LYS A 182 7.04 -20.03 15.73
C LYS A 182 5.82 -19.35 15.10
N LYS A 183 4.62 -19.90 15.28
CA LYS A 183 3.36 -19.28 14.81
C LYS A 183 3.02 -18.04 15.64
N GLN A 184 3.31 -18.07 16.93
CA GLN A 184 3.05 -16.93 17.83
C GLN A 184 3.91 -15.72 17.46
N PHE A 185 5.13 -15.94 16.96
CA PHE A 185 5.97 -14.86 16.42
C PHE A 185 5.25 -14.07 15.32
N PHE A 186 4.63 -14.77 14.35
CA PHE A 186 3.89 -14.10 13.28
C PHE A 186 2.72 -13.27 13.84
N ILE A 187 1.93 -13.88 14.72
CA ILE A 187 0.75 -13.23 15.33
C ILE A 187 1.17 -11.98 16.09
N ASP A 188 2.20 -12.08 16.94
CA ASP A 188 2.65 -10.97 17.78
C ASP A 188 3.27 -9.85 16.96
N LYS A 189 4.14 -10.16 15.98
CA LYS A 189 4.78 -9.13 15.16
C LYS A 189 3.81 -8.43 14.21
N LEU A 190 2.85 -9.15 13.65
CA LEU A 190 1.81 -8.52 12.87
C LEU A 190 0.91 -7.64 13.76
N ALA A 191 0.49 -8.15 14.93
CA ALA A 191 -0.33 -7.39 15.86
C ALA A 191 0.39 -6.13 16.36
N GLU A 192 1.68 -6.20 16.71
CA GLU A 192 2.49 -5.04 17.12
C GLU A 192 2.52 -3.96 16.03
N GLY A 193 2.80 -4.33 14.78
CA GLY A 193 2.86 -3.40 13.66
C GLY A 193 1.50 -2.74 13.36
N VAL A 194 0.44 -3.55 13.30
CA VAL A 194 -0.92 -3.04 13.05
C VAL A 194 -1.43 -2.19 14.23
N ALA A 195 -1.18 -2.61 15.47
CA ALA A 195 -1.56 -1.85 16.66
C ALA A 195 -0.85 -0.50 16.73
N THR A 196 0.41 -0.43 16.30
CA THR A 196 1.16 0.84 16.23
C THR A 196 0.46 1.84 15.32
N ILE A 197 0.04 1.40 14.12
CA ILE A 197 -0.71 2.24 13.19
C ILE A 197 -2.08 2.60 13.78
N ALA A 198 -2.84 1.62 14.29
CA ALA A 198 -4.16 1.86 14.87
C ALA A 198 -4.13 2.83 16.07
N ALA A 199 -3.12 2.72 16.93
CA ALA A 199 -2.93 3.58 18.09
C ALA A 199 -2.54 5.00 17.69
N ALA A 200 -1.67 5.18 16.70
CA ALA A 200 -1.23 6.49 16.23
C ALA A 200 -2.39 7.37 15.74
N TYR A 201 -3.45 6.76 15.18
CA TYR A 201 -4.61 7.47 14.64
C TYR A 201 -5.84 7.39 15.54
N HIS A 202 -5.76 6.75 16.71
CA HIS A 202 -6.91 6.58 17.59
C HIS A 202 -7.50 7.94 18.04
N PRO A 203 -8.84 8.11 18.08
CA PRO A 203 -9.90 7.13 17.81
C PRO A 203 -10.39 7.08 16.35
N LYS A 204 -9.67 7.69 15.40
CA LYS A 204 -10.08 7.73 13.99
C LYS A 204 -9.94 6.35 13.35
N ASP A 205 -10.78 6.11 12.35
CA ASP A 205 -10.82 4.85 11.62
C ASP A 205 -9.46 4.51 10.98
N VAL A 206 -9.03 3.26 11.12
CA VAL A 206 -7.86 2.71 10.44
C VAL A 206 -8.27 1.45 9.69
N ILE A 207 -8.25 1.50 8.35
CA ILE A 207 -8.66 0.37 7.50
C ILE A 207 -7.39 -0.40 7.10
N ILE A 208 -7.13 -1.54 7.72
CA ILE A 208 -6.06 -2.46 7.31
C ILE A 208 -6.53 -3.32 6.15
N ARG A 209 -5.76 -3.34 5.07
CA ARG A 209 -5.94 -4.30 3.98
C ARG A 209 -5.24 -5.60 4.35
N LEU A 210 -5.97 -6.71 4.24
CA LEU A 210 -5.40 -8.05 4.38
C LEU A 210 -4.29 -8.26 3.34
N SER A 211 -3.42 -9.24 3.57
CA SER A 211 -2.23 -9.44 2.75
C SER A 211 -2.57 -9.60 1.25
N ASP A 212 -1.98 -8.78 0.39
CA ASP A 212 -2.24 -8.80 -1.06
C ASP A 212 -0.98 -9.17 -1.85
N PHE A 213 -0.04 -9.88 -1.24
CA PHE A 213 1.13 -10.38 -1.96
C PHE A 213 0.75 -11.32 -3.10
N LYS A 214 1.46 -11.17 -4.21
CA LYS A 214 1.50 -12.12 -5.32
C LYS A 214 2.33 -13.34 -4.92
N SER A 215 2.12 -14.48 -5.58
CA SER A 215 2.84 -15.73 -5.28
C SER A 215 4.36 -15.59 -5.37
N ASN A 216 4.86 -14.81 -6.33
CA ASN A 216 6.29 -14.53 -6.48
C ASN A 216 6.87 -13.68 -5.34
N GLU A 217 6.07 -12.80 -4.73
CA GLU A 217 6.50 -12.01 -3.56
C GLU A 217 6.55 -12.88 -2.31
N TYR A 218 5.55 -13.75 -2.12
CA TYR A 218 5.59 -14.76 -1.06
C TYR A 218 6.76 -15.74 -1.22
N ALA A 219 7.11 -16.11 -2.46
CA ALA A 219 8.21 -17.02 -2.75
C ALA A 219 9.57 -16.47 -2.29
N ASN A 220 9.71 -15.14 -2.24
CA ASN A 220 10.92 -14.45 -1.80
C ASN A 220 11.06 -14.39 -0.27
N LEU A 221 10.00 -14.68 0.49
CA LEU A 221 10.11 -14.80 1.95
C LEU A 221 10.91 -16.05 2.32
N ILE A 222 11.55 -16.02 3.50
CA ILE A 222 12.33 -17.14 4.03
C ILE A 222 11.42 -18.37 4.14
N GLY A 223 11.79 -19.45 3.45
CA GLY A 223 11.03 -20.69 3.39
C GLY A 223 9.78 -20.65 2.51
N GLY A 224 9.60 -19.63 1.66
CA GLY A 224 8.42 -19.44 0.82
C GLY A 224 8.38 -20.33 -0.43
N THR A 225 9.52 -20.47 -1.14
CA THR A 225 9.60 -21.17 -2.45
C THR A 225 8.86 -22.52 -2.53
N PRO A 226 8.91 -23.43 -1.53
CA PRO A 226 8.20 -24.71 -1.61
C PRO A 226 6.67 -24.62 -1.61
N TYR A 227 6.10 -23.50 -1.16
CA TYR A 227 4.66 -23.30 -1.04
C TYR A 227 4.05 -22.54 -2.22
N GLU A 228 4.90 -21.86 -3.00
CA GLU A 228 4.47 -20.84 -3.94
C GLU A 228 4.59 -21.32 -5.39
N PRO A 229 3.47 -21.35 -6.16
CA PRO A 229 3.52 -21.75 -7.55
C PRO A 229 4.21 -20.67 -8.40
N VAL A 230 4.90 -21.11 -9.45
CA VAL A 230 5.38 -20.20 -10.51
C VAL A 230 4.21 -19.89 -11.44
N GLU A 231 3.79 -18.63 -11.45
CA GLU A 231 2.68 -18.16 -12.28
C GLU A 231 3.18 -17.32 -13.45
N ALA A 232 2.60 -17.52 -14.63
CA ALA A 232 2.94 -16.71 -15.81
C ALA A 232 2.52 -15.24 -15.63
N ASN A 233 1.42 -14.99 -14.92
CA ASN A 233 0.89 -13.64 -14.66
C ASN A 233 0.53 -13.48 -13.17
N PRO A 234 1.52 -13.23 -12.29
CA PRO A 234 1.28 -13.16 -10.85
C PRO A 234 0.26 -12.08 -10.43
N MET A 235 0.08 -11.03 -11.25
CA MET A 235 -0.86 -9.94 -10.97
C MET A 235 -2.32 -10.38 -10.88
N ILE A 236 -2.71 -11.35 -11.71
CA ILE A 236 -4.07 -11.91 -11.77
C ILE A 236 -4.15 -13.34 -11.20
N GLY A 237 -3.06 -13.79 -10.56
CA GLY A 237 -2.87 -15.14 -10.06
C GLY A 237 -3.42 -15.39 -8.65
N TRP A 238 -2.77 -16.29 -7.92
CA TRP A 238 -3.18 -16.78 -6.61
C TRP A 238 -2.86 -15.80 -5.46
N ARG A 239 -3.71 -14.77 -5.33
CA ARG A 239 -3.61 -13.66 -4.35
C ARG A 239 -4.97 -13.16 -3.87
N GLY A 240 -4.95 -12.35 -2.82
CA GLY A 240 -6.13 -11.77 -2.19
C GLY A 240 -7.14 -12.83 -1.75
N ALA A 241 -8.44 -12.55 -1.90
CA ALA A 241 -9.51 -13.42 -1.41
C ALA A 241 -9.36 -14.89 -1.80
N SER A 242 -8.94 -15.19 -3.04
CA SER A 242 -8.82 -16.57 -3.52
C SER A 242 -7.78 -17.41 -2.81
N ARG A 243 -6.76 -16.76 -2.24
CA ARG A 243 -5.73 -17.40 -1.42
C ARG A 243 -6.26 -17.72 -0.03
N TYR A 244 -7.06 -16.84 0.58
CA TYR A 244 -7.46 -16.97 1.98
C TYR A 244 -8.33 -18.20 2.28
N TYR A 245 -9.22 -18.57 1.36
CA TYR A 245 -10.10 -19.75 1.52
C TYR A 245 -9.54 -21.03 0.89
N ASP A 246 -8.38 -20.99 0.23
CA ASP A 246 -7.75 -22.20 -0.28
C ASP A 246 -7.29 -23.05 0.92
N PRO A 247 -7.70 -24.34 1.01
CA PRO A 247 -7.29 -25.22 2.11
C PRO A 247 -5.77 -25.30 2.33
N LYS A 248 -4.96 -25.06 1.29
CA LYS A 248 -3.49 -25.03 1.37
C LYS A 248 -2.96 -23.82 2.15
N TYR A 249 -3.69 -22.71 2.16
CA TYR A 249 -3.24 -21.44 2.75
C TYR A 249 -4.13 -20.96 3.89
N GLU A 250 -5.37 -21.42 4.04
CA GLU A 250 -6.27 -21.07 5.16
C GLU A 250 -5.56 -21.12 6.54
N PRO A 251 -4.70 -22.11 6.86
CA PRO A 251 -3.97 -22.12 8.13
C PRO A 251 -3.03 -20.92 8.33
N ALA A 252 -2.45 -20.39 7.25
CA ALA A 252 -1.63 -19.18 7.28
C ALA A 252 -2.50 -17.92 7.47
N PHE A 253 -3.61 -17.82 6.72
CA PHE A 253 -4.57 -16.73 6.89
C PHE A 253 -5.18 -16.68 8.30
N ALA A 254 -5.32 -17.84 8.95
CA ALA A 254 -5.74 -17.91 10.35
C ALA A 254 -4.77 -17.20 11.32
N LEU A 255 -3.46 -17.12 11.00
CA LEU A 255 -2.50 -16.37 11.82
C LEU A 255 -2.73 -14.86 11.70
N GLU A 256 -2.98 -14.38 10.48
CA GLU A 256 -3.34 -12.99 10.19
C GLU A 256 -4.63 -12.59 10.92
N CYS A 257 -5.69 -13.42 10.81
CA CYS A 257 -6.93 -13.19 11.54
C CYS A 257 -6.73 -13.12 13.06
N LYS A 258 -5.90 -14.00 13.64
CA LYS A 258 -5.60 -13.97 15.08
C LYS A 258 -4.84 -12.72 15.49
N ALA A 259 -3.91 -12.24 14.65
CA ALA A 259 -3.18 -11.00 14.91
C ALA A 259 -4.14 -9.81 14.99
N LEU A 260 -5.02 -9.63 14.01
CA LEU A 260 -5.98 -8.52 14.03
C LEU A 260 -7.02 -8.68 15.14
N ALA A 261 -7.43 -9.92 15.46
CA ALA A 261 -8.31 -10.20 16.59
C ALA A 261 -7.65 -9.78 17.91
N LYS A 262 -6.36 -10.06 18.09
CA LYS A 262 -5.58 -9.62 19.25
C LYS A 262 -5.55 -8.09 19.35
N VAL A 263 -5.29 -7.38 18.25
CA VAL A 263 -5.30 -5.90 18.23
C VAL A 263 -6.64 -5.33 18.69
N ARG A 264 -7.76 -5.88 18.19
CA ARG A 264 -9.10 -5.38 18.55
C ARG A 264 -9.55 -5.80 19.94
N ASN A 265 -9.43 -7.08 20.25
CA ASN A 265 -10.11 -7.70 21.39
C ASN A 265 -9.24 -7.77 22.66
N GLU A 266 -7.92 -7.79 22.52
CA GLU A 266 -6.99 -7.79 23.67
C GLU A 266 -6.38 -6.40 23.90
N MET A 267 -5.94 -5.72 22.83
CA MET A 267 -5.34 -4.37 22.94
C MET A 267 -6.38 -3.24 22.95
N GLY A 268 -7.65 -3.54 22.63
CA GLY A 268 -8.76 -2.58 22.71
C GLY A 268 -8.82 -1.55 21.57
N LEU A 269 -8.04 -1.73 20.49
CA LEU A 269 -7.99 -0.78 19.37
C LEU A 269 -9.16 -1.02 18.40
N THR A 270 -10.36 -0.65 18.84
CA THR A 270 -11.61 -0.89 18.10
C THR A 270 -11.81 0.02 16.88
N ASN A 271 -10.92 0.97 16.64
CA ASN A 271 -10.88 1.78 15.42
C ASN A 271 -10.30 1.04 14.20
N LEU A 272 -9.73 -0.16 14.38
CA LEU A 272 -9.18 -1.00 13.30
C LEU A 272 -10.24 -1.73 12.47
N LYS A 273 -10.45 -1.35 11.23
CA LYS A 273 -11.34 -2.02 10.27
C LYS A 273 -10.54 -2.90 9.33
N VAL A 274 -11.17 -3.88 8.70
CA VAL A 274 -10.49 -4.82 7.79
C VAL A 274 -10.97 -4.62 6.37
N MET A 275 -10.10 -4.78 5.39
CA MET A 275 -10.43 -4.71 3.96
C MET A 275 -9.92 -5.95 3.24
N VAL A 276 -10.80 -6.61 2.49
CA VAL A 276 -10.50 -7.79 1.66
C VAL A 276 -10.06 -7.33 0.26
N PRO A 277 -8.79 -7.55 -0.14
CA PRO A 277 -8.32 -7.27 -1.49
C PRO A 277 -8.66 -8.40 -2.47
N PHE A 278 -8.64 -8.05 -3.75
CA PHE A 278 -8.70 -8.96 -4.90
C PHE A 278 -9.85 -9.98 -4.85
N CYS A 279 -11.01 -9.56 -4.32
CA CYS A 279 -12.19 -10.39 -4.17
C CYS A 279 -12.97 -10.47 -5.49
N ARG A 280 -12.86 -11.59 -6.21
CA ARG A 280 -13.41 -11.73 -7.58
C ARG A 280 -14.91 -11.92 -7.60
N THR A 281 -15.46 -12.60 -6.59
CA THR A 281 -16.89 -12.90 -6.53
C THR A 281 -17.46 -12.69 -5.13
N VAL A 282 -18.78 -12.50 -5.07
CA VAL A 282 -19.53 -12.40 -3.81
C VAL A 282 -19.40 -13.69 -2.98
N VAL A 283 -19.26 -14.85 -3.65
CA VAL A 283 -19.05 -16.14 -3.00
C VAL A 283 -17.69 -16.20 -2.31
N GLU A 284 -16.63 -15.70 -2.96
CA GLU A 284 -15.31 -15.58 -2.33
C GLU A 284 -15.40 -14.69 -1.08
N GLY A 285 -16.06 -13.53 -1.18
CA GLY A 285 -16.23 -12.61 -0.06
C GLY A 285 -16.88 -13.28 1.16
N LYS A 286 -17.96 -14.03 0.95
CA LYS A 286 -18.63 -14.79 2.02
C LYS A 286 -17.72 -15.83 2.66
N LYS A 287 -16.96 -16.60 1.87
CA LYS A 287 -15.99 -17.59 2.39
C LYS A 287 -14.91 -16.93 3.24
N VAL A 288 -14.39 -15.79 2.82
CA VAL A 288 -13.39 -15.04 3.59
C VAL A 288 -13.97 -14.59 4.93
N LEU A 289 -15.18 -14.03 4.94
CA LEU A 289 -15.86 -13.61 6.18
C LEU A 289 -16.14 -14.78 7.13
N GLU A 290 -16.52 -15.95 6.61
CA GLU A 290 -16.69 -17.17 7.41
C GLU A 290 -15.39 -17.60 8.10
N ILE A 291 -14.26 -17.57 7.37
CA ILE A 291 -12.94 -17.91 7.93
C ILE A 291 -12.48 -16.86 8.94
N MET A 292 -12.68 -15.58 8.66
CA MET A 292 -12.42 -14.49 9.62
C MET A 292 -13.21 -14.70 10.91
N ALA A 293 -14.52 -15.00 10.81
CA ALA A 293 -15.37 -15.29 11.95
C ALA A 293 -14.89 -16.50 12.76
N LYS A 294 -14.52 -17.60 12.08
CA LYS A 294 -13.93 -18.81 12.69
C LYS A 294 -12.66 -18.51 13.48
N HIS A 295 -11.89 -17.51 13.08
CA HIS A 295 -10.63 -17.12 13.71
C HIS A 295 -10.70 -15.85 14.56
N GLY A 296 -11.90 -15.45 15.01
CA GLY A 296 -12.08 -14.41 16.03
C GLY A 296 -12.34 -13.00 15.51
N LEU A 297 -12.59 -12.84 14.20
CA LEU A 297 -12.94 -11.58 13.54
C LEU A 297 -14.31 -11.61 12.83
N PRO A 298 -15.41 -11.96 13.52
CA PRO A 298 -16.74 -11.89 12.90
C PRO A 298 -17.14 -10.43 12.64
N GLN A 299 -17.56 -10.16 11.40
CA GLN A 299 -18.12 -8.86 10.99
C GLN A 299 -19.27 -8.42 11.91
N GLY A 300 -19.33 -7.13 12.22
CA GLY A 300 -20.30 -6.51 13.13
C GLY A 300 -20.01 -6.72 14.63
N LYS A 301 -19.26 -7.75 15.03
CA LYS A 301 -18.92 -7.98 16.44
C LYS A 301 -17.87 -6.97 16.90
N ASN A 302 -18.07 -6.41 18.10
CA ASN A 302 -17.20 -5.35 18.65
C ASN A 302 -17.02 -4.18 17.66
N GLY A 303 -18.07 -3.86 16.88
CA GLY A 303 -18.07 -2.80 15.88
C GLY A 303 -17.11 -3.01 14.70
N LEU A 304 -16.67 -4.26 14.43
CA LEU A 304 -15.81 -4.55 13.27
C LEU A 304 -16.58 -4.33 11.97
N GLU A 305 -16.17 -3.34 11.19
CA GLU A 305 -16.59 -3.17 9.80
C GLU A 305 -15.57 -3.86 8.87
N VAL A 306 -16.07 -4.56 7.86
CA VAL A 306 -15.27 -5.23 6.83
C VAL A 306 -15.60 -4.65 5.46
N TYR A 307 -14.57 -4.14 4.79
CA TYR A 307 -14.62 -3.51 3.49
C TYR A 307 -14.16 -4.49 2.42
N VAL A 308 -14.54 -4.23 1.17
CA VAL A 308 -13.94 -4.87 -0.01
C VAL A 308 -13.22 -3.83 -0.85
N MET A 309 -12.04 -4.18 -1.35
CA MET A 309 -11.35 -3.34 -2.31
C MET A 309 -12.03 -3.51 -3.68
N ALA A 310 -12.64 -2.44 -4.18
CA ALA A 310 -13.30 -2.42 -5.48
C ALA A 310 -12.26 -2.12 -6.56
N GLU A 311 -11.58 -3.17 -7.00
CA GLU A 311 -10.41 -3.07 -7.88
C GLU A 311 -10.48 -4.01 -9.09
N ILE A 312 -11.50 -4.87 -9.15
CA ILE A 312 -11.78 -5.76 -10.28
C ILE A 312 -13.08 -5.29 -10.93
N PRO A 313 -13.21 -5.24 -12.27
CA PRO A 313 -14.44 -4.82 -12.94
C PRO A 313 -15.70 -5.53 -12.43
N THR A 314 -15.61 -6.81 -12.05
CA THR A 314 -16.69 -7.57 -11.42
C THR A 314 -17.21 -6.95 -10.12
N ASN A 315 -16.34 -6.32 -9.31
CA ASN A 315 -16.76 -5.61 -8.09
C ASN A 315 -17.70 -4.44 -8.41
N ILE A 316 -17.44 -3.75 -9.53
CA ILE A 316 -18.28 -2.64 -9.98
C ILE A 316 -19.56 -3.17 -10.61
N ILE A 317 -19.48 -4.12 -11.54
CA ILE A 317 -20.65 -4.69 -12.24
C ILE A 317 -21.65 -5.30 -11.25
N LEU A 318 -21.16 -5.95 -10.18
CA LEU A 318 -21.98 -6.58 -9.15
C LEU A 318 -21.99 -5.79 -7.83
N ALA A 319 -21.76 -4.48 -7.87
CA ALA A 319 -21.61 -3.65 -6.67
C ALA A 319 -22.80 -3.77 -5.71
N GLU A 320 -24.03 -3.87 -6.21
CA GLU A 320 -25.22 -4.05 -5.34
C GLU A 320 -25.20 -5.37 -4.57
N GLU A 321 -24.63 -6.44 -5.14
CA GLU A 321 -24.51 -7.73 -4.46
C GLU A 321 -23.34 -7.74 -3.46
N PHE A 322 -22.22 -7.09 -3.80
CA PHE A 322 -21.12 -6.90 -2.87
C PHE A 322 -21.52 -6.02 -1.67
N ALA A 323 -22.36 -4.99 -1.89
CA ALA A 323 -22.88 -4.10 -0.86
C ALA A 323 -23.75 -4.81 0.19
N LYS A 324 -24.29 -6.00 -0.13
CA LYS A 324 -25.02 -6.85 0.83
C LYS A 324 -24.08 -7.66 1.74
N VAL A 325 -22.80 -7.76 1.39
CA VAL A 325 -21.81 -8.58 2.08
C VAL A 325 -20.81 -7.72 2.86
N PHE A 326 -20.44 -6.55 2.34
CA PHE A 326 -19.42 -5.69 2.92
C PHE A 326 -20.00 -4.37 3.43
N ASP A 327 -19.40 -3.82 4.48
CA ASP A 327 -19.81 -2.55 5.12
C ASP A 327 -19.36 -1.31 4.33
N GLY A 328 -18.43 -1.51 3.40
CA GLY A 328 -17.87 -0.43 2.58
C GLY A 328 -17.05 -0.93 1.41
N PHE A 329 -16.83 -0.01 0.47
CA PHE A 329 -15.92 -0.16 -0.66
C PHE A 329 -14.72 0.76 -0.49
N SER A 330 -13.55 0.28 -0.88
CA SER A 330 -12.40 1.15 -1.17
C SER A 330 -11.97 0.91 -2.61
N ILE A 331 -12.08 1.93 -3.46
CA ILE A 331 -11.65 1.82 -4.86
C ILE A 331 -10.13 1.66 -4.88
N GLY A 332 -9.64 0.56 -5.45
CA GLY A 332 -8.24 0.38 -5.79
C GLY A 332 -8.00 0.83 -7.22
N SER A 333 -7.79 2.14 -7.43
CA SER A 333 -7.76 2.73 -8.78
C SER A 333 -6.67 2.14 -9.67
N ASN A 334 -5.56 1.74 -9.06
CA ASN A 334 -4.43 1.07 -9.66
C ASN A 334 -4.83 -0.22 -10.41
N ASP A 335 -5.27 -1.23 -9.67
CA ASP A 335 -5.63 -2.54 -10.21
C ASP A 335 -6.94 -2.45 -11.03
N LEU A 336 -7.84 -1.52 -10.68
CA LEU A 336 -9.02 -1.23 -11.49
C LEU A 336 -8.64 -0.72 -12.89
N THR A 337 -7.73 0.25 -12.97
CA THR A 337 -7.23 0.77 -14.24
C THR A 337 -6.57 -0.33 -15.04
N GLN A 338 -5.76 -1.14 -14.35
CA GLN A 338 -5.05 -2.25 -14.97
C GLN A 338 -5.99 -3.23 -15.67
N LEU A 339 -7.01 -3.70 -14.95
CA LEU A 339 -7.96 -4.69 -15.44
C LEU A 339 -9.00 -4.09 -16.39
N CYS A 340 -9.36 -2.82 -16.22
CA CYS A 340 -10.26 -2.12 -17.13
C CYS A 340 -9.61 -1.88 -18.50
N LEU A 341 -8.31 -1.59 -18.53
CA LEU A 341 -7.58 -1.27 -19.77
C LEU A 341 -6.83 -2.48 -20.36
N GLY A 342 -6.76 -3.60 -19.64
CA GLY A 342 -6.04 -4.80 -20.08
C GLY A 342 -4.54 -4.58 -20.16
N ILE A 343 -3.96 -3.84 -19.21
CA ILE A 343 -2.55 -3.48 -19.19
C ILE A 343 -1.79 -4.22 -18.09
N ASP A 344 -0.48 -4.28 -18.20
CA ASP A 344 0.42 -4.57 -17.08
C ASP A 344 1.20 -3.28 -16.80
N ARG A 345 1.00 -2.69 -15.62
CA ARG A 345 1.66 -1.43 -15.25
C ARG A 345 3.15 -1.59 -14.91
N ASP A 346 3.60 -2.81 -14.65
CA ASP A 346 5.03 -3.12 -14.46
C ASP A 346 5.75 -3.14 -15.83
N SER A 347 5.00 -3.16 -16.94
CA SER A 347 5.53 -2.99 -18.29
C SER A 347 5.99 -1.56 -18.55
N GLY A 348 7.31 -1.37 -18.60
CA GLY A 348 7.92 -0.07 -18.97
C GLY A 348 7.46 0.45 -20.34
N ILE A 349 7.14 -0.43 -21.29
CA ILE A 349 6.69 -0.06 -22.64
C ILE A 349 5.33 0.63 -22.61
N LEU A 350 4.38 0.08 -21.84
CA LEU A 350 3.02 0.62 -21.75
C LEU A 350 2.98 1.95 -20.99
N ASN A 351 3.85 2.11 -20.00
CA ASN A 351 4.02 3.38 -19.29
C ASN A 351 4.56 4.48 -20.23
N ILE A 352 5.56 4.16 -21.06
CA ILE A 352 6.10 5.10 -22.06
C ILE A 352 5.05 5.44 -23.13
N ALA A 353 4.20 4.50 -23.50
CA ALA A 353 3.13 4.71 -24.48
C ALA A 353 1.93 5.50 -23.93
N GLY A 354 1.89 5.84 -22.64
CA GLY A 354 0.78 6.57 -22.02
C GLY A 354 -0.52 5.78 -21.87
N ALA A 355 -0.47 4.45 -22.05
CA ALA A 355 -1.66 3.59 -21.96
C ALA A 355 -2.13 3.37 -20.51
N ALA A 356 -1.23 3.50 -19.54
CA ALA A 356 -1.52 3.40 -18.11
C ALA A 356 -2.01 4.75 -17.56
N ASN A 357 -3.30 5.07 -17.79
CA ASN A 357 -3.89 6.33 -17.34
C ASN A 357 -5.13 6.10 -16.48
N GLU A 358 -5.02 6.34 -15.17
CA GLU A 358 -6.14 6.27 -14.21
C GLU A 358 -7.25 7.29 -14.51
N LYS A 359 -6.97 8.31 -15.34
CA LYS A 359 -7.96 9.30 -15.83
C LYS A 359 -8.69 8.85 -17.08
N SER A 360 -8.47 7.63 -17.56
CA SER A 360 -9.26 7.07 -18.67
C SER A 360 -10.75 7.20 -18.36
N GLU A 361 -11.55 7.63 -19.34
CA GLU A 361 -12.99 7.82 -19.12
C GLU A 361 -13.68 6.50 -18.75
N SER A 362 -13.18 5.35 -19.28
CA SER A 362 -13.66 4.02 -18.88
C SER A 362 -13.50 3.76 -17.38
N VAL A 363 -12.38 4.15 -16.78
CA VAL A 363 -12.13 4.00 -15.33
C VAL A 363 -13.00 4.96 -14.54
N LYS A 364 -13.14 6.21 -15.00
CA LYS A 364 -14.03 7.20 -14.39
C LYS A 364 -15.49 6.77 -14.43
N ASP A 365 -15.95 6.12 -15.50
CA ASP A 365 -17.29 5.57 -15.63
C ASP A 365 -17.56 4.46 -14.60
N LEU A 366 -16.59 3.54 -14.41
CA LEU A 366 -16.69 2.50 -13.39
C LEU A 366 -16.73 3.09 -11.98
N ILE A 367 -15.89 4.10 -11.69
CA ILE A 367 -15.90 4.81 -10.40
C ILE A 367 -17.23 5.54 -10.18
N ARG A 368 -17.74 6.23 -11.20
CA ARG A 368 -19.02 6.94 -11.14
C ARG A 368 -20.17 5.98 -10.84
N TYR A 369 -20.19 4.84 -11.51
CA TYR A 369 -21.18 3.79 -11.25
C TYR A 369 -21.09 3.27 -9.82
N LEU A 370 -19.88 2.93 -9.34
CA LEU A 370 -19.71 2.41 -7.98
C LEU A 370 -20.14 3.41 -6.91
N ILE A 371 -19.78 4.69 -7.03
CA ILE A 371 -20.20 5.73 -6.08
C ILE A 371 -21.72 5.91 -6.11
N ALA A 372 -22.35 5.87 -7.30
CA ALA A 372 -23.80 5.93 -7.42
C ALA A 372 -24.48 4.72 -6.73
N VAL A 373 -23.94 3.51 -6.90
CA VAL A 373 -24.42 2.31 -6.21
C VAL A 373 -24.24 2.43 -4.70
N GLY A 374 -23.06 2.83 -4.22
CA GLY A 374 -22.80 3.02 -2.78
C GLY A 374 -23.79 3.99 -2.13
N LYS A 375 -24.11 5.10 -2.81
CA LYS A 375 -25.16 6.02 -2.37
C LYS A 375 -26.55 5.40 -2.34
N LYS A 376 -26.90 4.63 -3.37
CA LYS A 376 -28.19 3.90 -3.45
C LYS A 376 -28.32 2.87 -2.32
N THR A 377 -27.26 2.14 -2.01
CA THR A 377 -27.25 1.07 -0.99
C THR A 377 -26.90 1.59 0.41
N LYS A 378 -26.51 2.86 0.55
CA LYS A 378 -25.96 3.48 1.77
C LYS A 378 -24.67 2.80 2.25
N THR A 379 -23.92 2.21 1.33
CA THR A 379 -22.61 1.59 1.59
C THR A 379 -21.54 2.64 1.38
N LYS A 380 -20.62 2.79 2.34
CA LYS A 380 -19.54 3.79 2.28
C LYS A 380 -18.63 3.49 1.09
N VAL A 381 -18.22 4.52 0.34
CA VAL A 381 -17.26 4.40 -0.76
C VAL A 381 -16.10 5.34 -0.53
N GLY A 382 -14.92 4.77 -0.30
CA GLY A 382 -13.64 5.47 -0.32
C GLY A 382 -12.85 5.17 -1.57
N ILE A 383 -11.76 5.91 -1.79
CA ILE A 383 -10.73 5.56 -2.77
C ILE A 383 -9.37 5.52 -2.09
N CYS A 384 -8.57 4.54 -2.50
CA CYS A 384 -7.17 4.44 -2.15
C CYS A 384 -6.35 4.26 -3.43
N GLY A 385 -5.29 5.04 -3.58
CA GLY A 385 -4.55 5.10 -4.83
C GLY A 385 -3.78 6.40 -4.96
N GLN A 386 -2.91 6.44 -5.95
CA GLN A 386 -2.07 7.62 -6.19
C GLN A 386 -2.82 8.68 -6.98
N ALA A 387 -3.81 8.33 -7.83
CA ALA A 387 -4.50 9.32 -8.65
C ALA A 387 -5.05 10.55 -7.90
N PRO A 388 -5.73 10.44 -6.74
CA PRO A 388 -6.21 11.63 -6.03
C PRO A 388 -5.08 12.47 -5.39
N SER A 389 -3.91 11.87 -5.17
CA SER A 389 -2.71 12.55 -4.67
C SER A 389 -1.98 13.28 -5.81
N ASP A 390 -1.88 12.64 -6.97
CA ASP A 390 -1.14 13.11 -8.13
C ASP A 390 -1.95 14.12 -8.98
N PHE A 391 -3.27 13.94 -9.05
CA PHE A 391 -4.17 14.67 -9.96
C PHE A 391 -5.27 15.41 -9.19
N PRO A 392 -5.10 16.72 -8.91
CA PRO A 392 -6.11 17.51 -8.19
C PRO A 392 -7.49 17.52 -8.87
N ASP A 393 -7.54 17.54 -10.20
CA ASP A 393 -8.76 17.45 -11.00
C ASP A 393 -9.51 16.13 -10.78
N PHE A 394 -8.78 15.04 -10.56
CA PHE A 394 -9.36 13.74 -10.21
C PHE A 394 -9.96 13.76 -8.80
N ALA A 395 -9.29 14.37 -7.82
CA ALA A 395 -9.85 14.57 -6.49
C ALA A 395 -11.15 15.41 -6.54
N GLU A 396 -11.16 16.49 -7.34
CA GLU A 396 -12.36 17.30 -7.56
C GLU A 396 -13.52 16.50 -8.17
N PHE A 397 -13.23 15.65 -9.17
CA PHE A 397 -14.22 14.76 -9.79
C PHE A 397 -14.87 13.83 -8.76
N LEU A 398 -14.08 13.24 -7.85
CA LEU A 398 -14.61 12.35 -6.80
C LEU A 398 -15.51 13.11 -5.81
N VAL A 399 -15.13 14.35 -5.47
CA VAL A 399 -15.94 15.24 -4.60
C VAL A 399 -17.25 15.62 -5.28
N GLU A 400 -17.25 15.91 -6.58
CA GLU A 400 -18.47 16.17 -7.36
C GLU A 400 -19.41 14.95 -7.36
N LEU A 401 -18.84 13.75 -7.46
CA LEU A 401 -19.59 12.51 -7.33
C LEU A 401 -20.05 12.22 -5.90
N GLY A 402 -19.54 12.94 -4.90
CA GLY A 402 -19.85 12.82 -3.48
C GLY A 402 -19.37 11.51 -2.88
N ILE A 403 -18.10 11.18 -3.10
CA ILE A 403 -17.38 10.11 -2.40
C ILE A 403 -17.35 10.36 -0.87
N ASP A 404 -17.26 9.31 -0.05
CA ASP A 404 -17.21 9.45 1.41
C ASP A 404 -15.82 9.81 1.92
N SER A 405 -14.77 9.18 1.35
CA SER A 405 -13.40 9.41 1.74
C SER A 405 -12.39 9.31 0.59
N ILE A 406 -11.28 10.05 0.73
CA ILE A 406 -10.14 10.01 -0.18
C ILE A 406 -8.89 9.76 0.66
N SER A 407 -8.18 8.66 0.36
CA SER A 407 -6.98 8.25 1.09
C SER A 407 -5.71 8.62 0.31
N LEU A 408 -4.86 9.44 0.92
CA LEU A 408 -3.73 10.11 0.27
C LEU A 408 -2.38 9.74 0.90
N ASN A 409 -1.30 9.90 0.15
CA ASN A 409 0.03 9.81 0.73
C ASN A 409 0.30 11.00 1.67
N PRO A 410 1.01 10.82 2.80
CA PRO A 410 1.16 11.87 3.83
C PRO A 410 1.67 13.23 3.32
N ASP A 411 2.56 13.21 2.33
CA ASP A 411 3.16 14.39 1.69
C ASP A 411 2.15 15.24 0.88
N THR A 412 1.09 14.62 0.36
CA THR A 412 0.07 15.29 -0.46
C THR A 412 -1.17 15.73 0.31
N VAL A 413 -1.38 15.23 1.53
CA VAL A 413 -2.60 15.45 2.34
C VAL A 413 -2.97 16.93 2.46
N ILE A 414 -2.01 17.79 2.82
CA ILE A 414 -2.24 19.23 3.02
C ILE A 414 -2.72 19.90 1.73
N LYS A 415 -1.98 19.70 0.63
CA LYS A 415 -2.25 20.30 -0.67
C LYS A 415 -3.64 19.88 -1.18
N THR A 416 -3.94 18.59 -1.12
CA THR A 416 -5.21 18.05 -1.61
C THR A 416 -6.39 18.42 -0.71
N THR A 417 -6.20 18.49 0.61
CA THR A 417 -7.24 18.97 1.55
C THR A 417 -7.70 20.38 1.20
N LEU A 418 -6.76 21.28 0.87
CA LEU A 418 -7.08 22.65 0.45
C LEU A 418 -7.87 22.67 -0.86
N ALA A 419 -7.45 21.87 -1.85
CA ALA A 419 -8.14 21.76 -3.14
C ALA A 419 -9.58 21.22 -2.98
N ILE A 420 -9.77 20.14 -2.21
CA ILE A 420 -11.09 19.58 -1.89
C ILE A 420 -11.97 20.64 -1.20
N THR A 421 -11.43 21.34 -0.21
CA THR A 421 -12.16 22.36 0.54
C THR A 421 -12.62 23.50 -0.37
N GLU A 422 -11.75 23.96 -1.28
CA GLU A 422 -12.11 24.99 -2.26
C GLU A 422 -13.22 24.49 -3.20
N LYS A 423 -13.13 23.24 -3.67
CA LYS A 423 -14.12 22.63 -4.54
C LYS A 423 -15.49 22.51 -3.88
N GLU A 424 -15.55 22.02 -2.65
CA GLU A 424 -16.80 21.92 -1.90
C GLU A 424 -17.46 23.29 -1.68
N ASN A 425 -16.66 24.32 -1.37
CA ASN A 425 -17.16 25.69 -1.24
C ASN A 425 -17.72 26.25 -2.56
N LYS A 426 -17.14 25.87 -3.71
CA LYS A 426 -17.70 26.23 -5.04
C LYS A 426 -19.01 25.50 -5.30
N LEU A 427 -19.11 24.22 -4.94
CA LEU A 427 -20.33 23.41 -5.12
C LEU A 427 -21.47 23.88 -4.21
N SER A 428 -21.17 24.31 -2.97
CA SER A 428 -22.19 24.81 -2.04
C SER A 428 -22.77 26.16 -2.45
N LYS A 429 -22.04 26.97 -3.23
CA LYS A 429 -22.53 28.25 -3.77
C LYS A 429 -23.39 28.11 -5.03
N LYS A 430 -23.35 26.95 -5.69
CA LYS A 430 -24.14 26.65 -6.90
C LYS A 430 -25.48 25.98 -6.61
N LYS A 431 -25.66 25.44 -5.40
CA LYS A 431 -26.95 24.98 -4.86
C LYS A 431 -27.62 26.14 -4.14
#